data_AF-A0A7V1FRE9-F1
#
_entry.id   AF-A0A7V1FRE9-F1
#
_cell.length_a   1.000
_cell.length_b   1.000
_cell.length_c   1.000
_cell.angle_alpha   90.00
_cell.angle_beta   90.00
_cell.angle_gamma   90.00
#
_symmetry.space_group_name_H-M   'P 1'
#
loop_
_entity.id
_entity.type
_entity.pdbx_description
1 polymer ?
#
loop_
_entity_poly.entity_id
_entity_poly.type
_entity_poly.pdbx_seq_one_letter_code
_entity_poly.pdbx_strand_id
1 'polypeptide(L)'
;MFMEGIRLLHRQQGSALIVSLVFLLLLTLASVSSIKSSINQERMAANVKFKNDSFQAAEAGLRIAEQSLQANVASYASVCSEEACNIDDAALDIEHLASPGSGWVQIPSSEDSNNMVVWYWISKLGSTLAPANTTTQGPGTLYRIVVVSYRGTTRTVLESVYALTIV
;
A
#
# COMPACT_ATOMS: atom_id res chain seq x y z
N MET A 1 -26.42 -42.23 74.76
CA MET A 1 -27.87 -41.99 74.84
C MET A 1 -28.12 -40.58 74.30
N PHE A 2 -28.47 -40.49 73.01
CA PHE A 2 -29.22 -39.39 72.34
C PHE A 2 -28.61 -37.97 72.36
N MET A 3 -28.56 -37.16 71.30
CA MET A 3 -28.98 -37.25 69.90
C MET A 3 -28.27 -36.07 69.19
N GLU A 4 -27.76 -36.28 67.98
CA GLU A 4 -27.17 -35.26 67.11
C GLU A 4 -28.17 -34.14 66.77
N GLY A 5 -27.75 -32.88 66.95
CA GLY A 5 -28.44 -31.72 66.41
C GLY A 5 -27.97 -31.42 64.99
N ILE A 6 -28.64 -32.00 64.00
CA ILE A 6 -28.41 -31.74 62.57
C ILE A 6 -28.78 -30.28 62.26
N ARG A 7 -27.79 -29.48 61.81
CA ARG A 7 -27.99 -28.10 61.37
C ARG A 7 -28.94 -28.07 60.18
N LEU A 8 -29.96 -27.21 60.26
CA LEU A 8 -30.96 -26.95 59.23
C LEU A 8 -30.27 -26.65 57.88
N LEU A 9 -30.36 -27.60 56.94
CA LEU A 9 -30.00 -27.37 55.54
C LEU A 9 -31.07 -26.47 54.92
N HIS A 10 -30.71 -25.20 54.77
CA HIS A 10 -31.48 -24.19 54.05
C HIS A 10 -31.69 -24.68 52.61
N ARG A 11 -32.94 -24.95 52.23
CA ARG A 11 -33.29 -25.46 50.90
C ARG A 11 -33.20 -24.30 49.89
N GLN A 12 -32.03 -24.09 49.29
CA GLN A 12 -31.89 -23.17 48.15
C GLN A 12 -32.78 -23.66 47.00
N GLN A 13 -33.83 -22.92 46.68
CA GLN A 13 -34.70 -23.20 45.56
C GLN A 13 -34.35 -22.26 44.38
N GLY A 14 -33.94 -22.85 43.26
CA GLY A 14 -34.17 -22.31 41.91
C GLY A 14 -33.28 -21.19 41.36
N SER A 15 -32.51 -20.45 42.18
CA SER A 15 -31.77 -19.27 41.69
C SER A 15 -30.42 -19.57 41.02
N ALA A 16 -29.76 -20.68 41.37
CA ALA A 16 -28.42 -21.00 40.89
C ALA A 16 -28.32 -21.15 39.35
N LEU A 17 -29.36 -21.69 38.71
CA LEU A 17 -29.41 -21.85 37.25
C LEU A 17 -29.54 -20.51 36.51
N ILE A 18 -30.31 -19.58 37.05
CA ILE A 18 -30.47 -18.24 36.46
C ILE A 18 -29.16 -17.47 36.59
N VAL A 19 -28.53 -17.54 37.76
CA VAL A 19 -27.25 -16.87 38.02
C VAL A 19 -26.16 -17.44 37.10
N SER A 20 -26.05 -18.76 36.95
CA SER A 20 -25.06 -19.37 36.06
C SER A 20 -25.29 -19.00 34.59
N LEU A 21 -26.55 -18.96 34.13
CA LEU A 21 -26.89 -18.53 32.77
C LEU A 21 -26.48 -17.06 32.52
N VAL A 22 -26.77 -16.17 33.46
CA VAL A 22 -26.39 -14.75 33.36
C VAL A 22 -24.87 -14.61 33.31
N PHE A 23 -24.14 -15.31 34.17
CA PHE A 23 -22.67 -15.30 34.13
C PHE A 23 -22.12 -15.85 32.81
N LEU A 24 -22.65 -16.98 32.31
CA LEU A 24 -22.27 -17.54 31.01
C LEU A 24 -22.53 -16.56 29.86
N LEU A 25 -23.68 -15.89 29.87
CA LEU A 25 -24.03 -14.89 28.87
C LEU A 25 -23.05 -13.71 28.91
N LEU A 26 -22.73 -13.18 30.10
CA LEU A 26 -21.78 -12.09 30.25
C LEU A 26 -20.37 -12.48 29.76
N LEU A 27 -19.90 -13.68 30.09
CA LEU A 27 -18.61 -14.20 29.62
C LEU A 27 -18.59 -14.35 28.09
N THR A 28 -19.69 -14.81 27.50
CA THR A 28 -19.81 -14.95 26.04
C THR A 28 -19.76 -13.59 25.36
N LEU A 29 -20.51 -12.60 25.86
CA LEU A 29 -20.51 -11.24 25.31
C LEU A 29 -19.13 -10.57 25.44
N ALA A 30 -18.46 -10.74 26.59
CA ALA A 30 -17.10 -10.25 26.78
C ALA A 30 -16.12 -10.91 25.79
N SER A 31 -16.21 -12.24 25.61
CA SER A 31 -15.36 -12.99 24.67
C SER A 31 -15.60 -12.55 23.22
N VAL A 32 -16.87 -12.42 22.80
CA VAL A 32 -17.23 -11.98 21.45
C VAL A 32 -16.75 -10.55 21.18
N SER A 33 -16.82 -9.66 22.16
CA SER A 33 -16.29 -8.30 22.04
C SER A 33 -14.78 -8.30 21.76
N SER A 34 -14.02 -9.10 22.49
CA SER A 34 -12.57 -9.24 22.28
C SER A 34 -12.25 -9.80 20.89
N ILE A 35 -12.97 -10.84 20.44
CA ILE A 35 -12.78 -11.41 19.10
C ILE A 35 -13.06 -10.38 18.00
N LYS A 36 -14.14 -9.60 18.13
CA LYS A 36 -14.46 -8.52 17.18
C LYS A 36 -13.33 -7.49 17.10
N SER A 37 -12.73 -7.14 18.24
CA SER A 37 -11.56 -6.24 18.27
C SER A 37 -10.37 -6.86 17.52
N SER A 38 -10.05 -8.13 17.77
CA SER A 38 -8.96 -8.83 17.07
C SER A 38 -9.17 -8.88 15.56
N ILE A 39 -10.40 -9.16 15.10
CA ILE A 39 -10.74 -9.18 13.66
C ILE A 39 -10.53 -7.79 13.02
N ASN A 40 -10.92 -6.73 13.73
CA ASN A 40 -10.71 -5.37 13.22
C ASN A 40 -9.21 -5.01 13.13
N GLN A 41 -8.42 -5.43 14.10
CA GLN A 41 -6.96 -5.25 14.08
C GLN A 41 -6.32 -6.06 12.94
N GLU A 42 -6.76 -7.29 12.70
CA GLU A 42 -6.30 -8.12 11.59
C GLU A 42 -6.60 -7.47 10.23
N ARG A 43 -7.82 -6.97 10.03
CA ARG A 43 -8.21 -6.24 8.81
C ARG A 43 -7.40 -4.96 8.61
N MET A 44 -7.14 -4.22 9.69
CA MET A 44 -6.28 -3.04 9.63
C MET A 44 -4.84 -3.41 9.26
N ALA A 45 -4.28 -4.44 9.88
CA ALA A 45 -2.93 -4.94 9.58
C ALA A 45 -2.82 -5.42 8.13
N ALA A 46 -3.82 -6.13 7.62
CA ALA A 46 -3.88 -6.56 6.23
C ALA A 46 -3.93 -5.37 5.27
N ASN A 47 -4.74 -4.35 5.55
CA ASN A 47 -4.82 -3.14 4.72
C ASN A 47 -3.50 -2.36 4.71
N VAL A 48 -2.82 -2.24 5.86
CA VAL A 48 -1.49 -1.62 5.95
C VAL A 48 -0.48 -2.42 5.13
N LYS A 49 -0.51 -3.75 5.22
CA LYS A 49 0.36 -4.63 4.42
C LYS A 49 0.14 -4.42 2.93
N PHE A 50 -1.10 -4.41 2.44
CA PHE A 50 -1.37 -4.17 1.02
C PHE A 50 -0.85 -2.83 0.52
N LYS A 51 -1.01 -1.76 1.31
CA LYS A 51 -0.46 -0.44 0.98
C LYS A 51 1.07 -0.46 0.92
N ASN A 52 1.72 -1.13 1.87
CA ASN A 52 3.17 -1.27 1.90
C ASN A 52 3.69 -2.09 0.70
N ASP A 53 3.04 -3.21 0.37
CA ASP A 53 3.38 -4.02 -0.80
C ASP A 53 3.28 -3.18 -2.09
N SER A 54 2.23 -2.34 -2.21
CA SER A 54 2.04 -1.38 -3.31
C SER A 54 3.15 -0.36 -3.40
N PHE A 55 3.54 0.22 -2.28
CA PHE A 55 4.62 1.16 -2.23
C PHE A 55 5.95 0.52 -2.65
N GLN A 56 6.29 -0.65 -2.11
CA GLN A 56 7.51 -1.38 -2.48
C GLN A 56 7.55 -1.77 -3.96
N ALA A 57 6.42 -2.21 -4.52
CA ALA A 57 6.32 -2.52 -5.94
C ALA A 57 6.53 -1.27 -6.82
N ALA A 58 6.01 -0.12 -6.39
CA ALA A 58 6.22 1.14 -7.09
C ALA A 58 7.69 1.61 -6.98
N GLU A 59 8.34 1.48 -5.83
CA GLU A 59 9.77 1.78 -5.67
C GLU A 59 10.66 0.87 -6.52
N ALA A 60 10.34 -0.43 -6.58
CA ALA A 60 11.04 -1.37 -7.47
C ALA A 60 10.86 -0.97 -8.94
N GLY A 61 9.64 -0.59 -9.32
CA GLY A 61 9.36 -0.07 -10.66
C GLY A 61 10.11 1.22 -10.98
N LEU A 62 10.28 2.11 -10.00
CA LEU A 62 11.03 3.34 -10.16
C LEU A 62 12.50 3.06 -10.46
N ARG A 63 13.13 2.14 -9.72
CA ARG A 63 14.53 1.72 -9.98
C ARG A 63 14.70 1.11 -11.37
N ILE A 64 13.74 0.31 -11.83
CA ILE A 64 13.75 -0.28 -13.19
C ILE A 64 13.63 0.82 -14.25
N ALA A 65 12.73 1.79 -14.04
CA ALA A 65 12.54 2.92 -14.95
C ALA A 65 13.80 3.81 -15.03
N GLU A 66 14.48 4.06 -13.91
CA GLU A 66 15.76 4.79 -13.88
C GLU A 66 16.86 4.04 -14.66
N GLN A 67 16.96 2.72 -14.50
CA GLN A 67 17.91 1.90 -15.28
C GLN A 67 17.58 1.91 -16.78
N SER A 68 16.29 1.85 -17.14
CA SER A 68 15.80 1.94 -18.52
C SER A 68 16.14 3.31 -19.15
N LEU A 69 15.98 4.39 -18.38
CA LEU A 69 16.37 5.74 -18.77
C LEU A 69 17.88 5.84 -19.03
N GLN A 70 18.71 5.35 -18.10
CA GLN A 70 20.16 5.35 -18.25
C GLN A 70 20.63 4.54 -19.47
N ALA A 71 20.00 3.39 -19.73
CA ALA A 71 20.34 2.53 -20.86
C ALA A 71 19.97 3.14 -22.22
N ASN A 72 18.88 3.92 -22.31
CA ASN A 72 18.33 4.41 -23.57
C ASN A 72 17.90 5.90 -23.50
N VAL A 73 18.78 6.78 -23.04
CA VAL A 73 18.51 8.22 -22.92
C VAL A 73 18.00 8.84 -24.23
N ALA A 74 18.50 8.36 -25.37
CA ALA A 74 18.13 8.86 -26.70
C ALA A 74 16.65 8.65 -27.05
N SER A 75 15.99 7.63 -26.48
CA SER A 75 14.55 7.38 -26.66
C SER A 75 13.68 8.45 -26.02
N TYR A 76 14.26 9.26 -25.11
CA TYR A 76 13.57 10.30 -24.35
C TYR A 76 14.12 11.71 -24.70
N ALA A 77 14.36 11.96 -25.98
CA ALA A 77 15.01 13.19 -26.45
C ALA A 77 14.11 14.43 -26.46
N SER A 78 12.81 14.27 -26.73
CA SER A 78 11.85 15.37 -26.80
C SER A 78 11.43 15.83 -25.41
N VAL A 79 11.51 17.14 -25.16
CA VAL A 79 10.93 17.76 -23.96
C VAL A 79 9.41 17.63 -24.05
N CYS A 80 8.74 17.28 -22.95
CA CYS A 80 7.29 17.24 -22.92
C CYS A 80 6.72 18.65 -23.15
N SER A 81 5.57 18.74 -23.83
CA SER A 81 4.89 20.00 -24.12
C SER A 81 3.42 19.91 -23.77
N GLU A 82 2.85 21.00 -23.25
CA GLU A 82 1.42 21.13 -22.96
C GLU A 82 0.91 19.96 -22.10
N GLU A 83 -0.18 19.32 -22.54
CA GLU A 83 -0.88 18.24 -21.86
C GLU A 83 -0.01 16.97 -21.72
N ALA A 84 1.00 16.80 -22.60
CA ALA A 84 1.94 15.67 -22.51
C ALA A 84 2.97 15.82 -21.38
N CYS A 85 3.03 16.98 -20.69
CA CYS A 85 3.73 17.09 -19.40
C CYS A 85 2.82 16.77 -18.21
N ASN A 86 1.51 16.56 -18.38
CA ASN A 86 0.65 16.13 -17.27
C ASN A 86 0.63 14.61 -17.18
N ILE A 87 0.34 14.12 -15.97
CA ILE A 87 0.13 12.70 -15.73
C ILE A 87 -1.29 12.38 -16.21
N ASP A 88 -1.48 11.28 -16.95
CA ASP A 88 -2.81 10.84 -17.37
C ASP A 88 -3.73 10.64 -16.16
N ASP A 89 -4.98 11.13 -16.21
CA ASP A 89 -5.94 10.99 -15.09
C ASP A 89 -6.21 9.52 -14.76
N ALA A 90 -6.16 8.64 -15.76
CA ALA A 90 -6.26 7.18 -15.61
C ALA A 90 -5.10 6.58 -14.79
N ALA A 91 -3.99 7.31 -14.63
CA ALA A 91 -2.89 6.95 -13.72
C ALA A 91 -3.27 7.20 -12.25
N LEU A 92 -4.24 8.06 -11.98
CA LEU A 92 -4.72 8.43 -10.64
C LEU A 92 -6.07 7.76 -10.29
N ASP A 93 -6.82 7.31 -11.29
CA ASP A 93 -8.10 6.62 -11.11
C ASP A 93 -7.94 5.22 -10.50
N ILE A 94 -8.59 4.95 -9.38
CA ILE A 94 -8.52 3.66 -8.67
C ILE A 94 -9.21 2.54 -9.46
N GLU A 95 -10.20 2.86 -10.28
CA GLU A 95 -10.98 1.86 -11.04
C GLU A 95 -10.30 1.48 -12.38
N HIS A 96 -9.31 2.25 -12.82
CA HIS A 96 -8.59 1.98 -14.07
C HIS A 96 -7.51 0.92 -13.91
N LEU A 97 -7.71 -0.23 -14.57
CA LEU A 97 -6.87 -1.43 -14.45
C LEU A 97 -6.07 -1.77 -15.73
N ALA A 98 -6.00 -0.84 -16.69
CA ALA A 98 -5.24 -1.01 -17.93
C ALA A 98 -4.05 -0.03 -17.99
N SER A 99 -3.34 0.01 -19.13
CA SER A 99 -2.34 1.05 -19.38
C SER A 99 -2.96 2.43 -19.13
N PRO A 100 -2.35 3.30 -18.31
CA PRO A 100 -2.91 4.62 -18.00
C PRO A 100 -3.02 5.53 -19.23
N GLY A 101 -2.09 5.41 -20.18
CA GLY A 101 -2.07 6.24 -21.38
C GLY A 101 -1.09 5.73 -22.42
N SER A 102 -0.87 6.54 -23.46
CA SER A 102 0.17 6.26 -24.47
C SER A 102 1.56 6.52 -23.91
N GLY A 103 2.51 5.61 -24.16
CA GLY A 103 3.90 5.75 -23.70
C GLY A 103 4.18 5.17 -22.30
N TRP A 104 3.13 4.69 -21.60
CA TRP A 104 3.32 3.87 -20.41
C TRP A 104 3.84 2.50 -20.78
N VAL A 105 4.82 2.03 -20.01
CA VAL A 105 5.45 0.72 -20.19
C VAL A 105 5.13 -0.15 -18.99
N GLN A 106 4.65 -1.36 -19.26
CA GLN A 106 4.36 -2.34 -18.21
C GLN A 106 5.65 -2.98 -17.72
N ILE A 107 5.78 -3.10 -16.41
CA ILE A 107 6.75 -3.99 -15.78
C ILE A 107 6.00 -5.30 -15.48
N PRO A 108 6.50 -6.45 -15.96
CA PRO A 108 5.86 -7.74 -15.70
C PRO A 108 5.65 -7.95 -14.20
N SER A 109 4.48 -8.46 -13.81
CA SER A 109 4.24 -8.87 -12.42
C SER A 109 5.15 -10.07 -12.11
N SER A 110 6.16 -9.85 -11.28
CA SER A 110 7.08 -10.87 -10.77
C SER A 110 6.92 -11.00 -9.26
N GLU A 111 7.55 -12.03 -8.67
CA GLU A 111 7.64 -12.14 -7.21
C GLU A 111 8.31 -10.89 -6.60
N ASP A 112 9.27 -10.29 -7.32
CA ASP A 112 9.96 -9.06 -6.90
C ASP A 112 9.04 -7.83 -6.85
N SER A 113 7.94 -7.82 -7.62
CA SER A 113 6.93 -6.76 -7.57
C SER A 113 5.74 -7.11 -6.68
N ASN A 114 5.87 -8.08 -5.77
CA ASN A 114 4.80 -8.53 -4.87
C ASN A 114 3.52 -8.96 -5.61
N ASN A 115 3.65 -9.47 -6.84
CA ASN A 115 2.51 -9.79 -7.74
C ASN A 115 1.58 -8.59 -8.00
N MET A 116 2.15 -7.39 -8.07
CA MET A 116 1.42 -6.18 -8.41
C MET A 116 1.58 -5.83 -9.87
N VAL A 117 0.55 -5.21 -10.43
CA VAL A 117 0.65 -4.64 -11.77
C VAL A 117 1.36 -3.30 -11.63
N VAL A 118 2.45 -3.12 -12.37
CA VAL A 118 3.27 -1.92 -12.32
C VAL A 118 3.44 -1.34 -13.71
N TRP A 119 3.22 -0.04 -13.83
CA TRP A 119 3.44 0.74 -15.05
C TRP A 119 4.36 1.90 -14.74
N TYR A 120 5.23 2.26 -15.68
CA TYR A 120 6.03 3.47 -15.58
C TYR A 120 5.93 4.31 -16.84
N TRP A 121 6.13 5.62 -16.67
CA TRP A 121 6.24 6.57 -17.76
C TRP A 121 7.32 7.60 -17.44
N ILE A 122 8.06 8.00 -18.48
CA ILE A 122 9.20 8.91 -18.36
C ILE A 122 8.96 10.11 -19.27
N SER A 123 9.04 11.31 -18.70
CA SER A 123 8.88 12.58 -19.40
C SER A 123 10.13 13.44 -19.22
N LYS A 124 10.71 13.96 -20.31
CA LYS A 124 11.81 14.93 -20.21
C LYS A 124 11.26 16.31 -19.89
N LEU A 125 11.71 16.91 -18.78
CA LEU A 125 11.25 18.22 -18.30
C LEU A 125 12.03 19.39 -18.92
N GLY A 126 13.29 19.15 -19.31
CA GLY A 126 14.15 20.19 -19.88
C GLY A 126 15.58 20.15 -19.36
N SER A 127 16.37 21.18 -19.63
CA SER A 127 17.73 21.32 -19.13
C SER A 127 17.82 22.33 -17.98
N THR A 128 18.75 22.10 -17.06
CA THR A 128 19.09 23.00 -15.95
C THR A 128 20.61 23.20 -15.91
N LEU A 129 21.07 24.38 -15.49
CA LEU A 129 22.51 24.70 -15.39
C LEU A 129 23.16 24.16 -14.11
N ALA A 130 22.34 23.87 -13.10
CA ALA A 130 22.78 23.42 -11.79
C ALA A 130 21.76 22.42 -11.22
N PRO A 131 21.74 21.17 -11.70
CA PRO A 131 20.92 20.13 -11.11
C PRO A 131 21.34 19.91 -9.64
N ALA A 132 20.36 19.77 -8.75
CA ALA A 132 20.62 19.50 -7.34
C ALA A 132 21.14 18.06 -7.15
N ASN A 133 21.95 17.86 -6.12
CA ASN A 133 22.44 16.54 -5.69
C ASN A 133 23.25 15.76 -6.77
N THR A 134 23.95 16.47 -7.65
CA THR A 134 24.89 15.86 -8.60
C THR A 134 26.34 16.01 -8.12
N THR A 135 27.17 15.01 -8.41
CA THR A 135 28.60 15.00 -8.02
C THR A 135 29.45 15.97 -8.84
N THR A 136 28.99 16.31 -10.05
CA THR A 136 29.60 17.30 -10.93
C THR A 136 28.71 18.53 -11.03
N GLN A 137 29.31 19.72 -10.88
CA GLN A 137 28.65 20.97 -11.24
C GLN A 137 28.68 21.11 -12.75
N GLY A 138 27.51 21.23 -13.38
CA GLY A 138 27.39 21.39 -14.82
C GLY A 138 25.94 21.29 -15.30
N PRO A 139 25.69 21.63 -16.58
CA PRO A 139 24.36 21.51 -17.15
C PRO A 139 23.89 20.05 -17.17
N GLY A 140 22.63 19.83 -16.81
CA GLY A 140 21.99 18.53 -16.82
C GLY A 140 20.60 18.58 -17.43
N THR A 141 20.10 17.42 -17.83
CA THR A 141 18.71 17.22 -18.27
C THR A 141 17.90 16.61 -17.14
N LEU A 142 16.72 17.17 -16.89
CA LEU A 142 15.77 16.68 -15.91
C LEU A 142 14.74 15.78 -16.58
N TYR A 143 14.48 14.64 -15.95
CA TYR A 143 13.46 13.68 -16.33
C TYR A 143 12.52 13.48 -15.15
N ARG A 144 11.22 13.48 -15.40
CA ARG A 144 10.21 13.00 -14.45
C ARG A 144 9.94 11.54 -14.76
N ILE A 145 9.97 10.72 -13.72
CA ILE A 145 9.58 9.32 -13.79
C ILE A 145 8.35 9.16 -12.91
N VAL A 146 7.27 8.64 -13.48
CA VAL A 146 6.03 8.34 -12.78
C VAL A 146 5.83 6.84 -12.82
N VAL A 147 5.54 6.25 -11.66
CA VAL A 147 5.27 4.82 -11.52
C VAL A 147 3.93 4.63 -10.84
N VAL A 148 3.11 3.77 -11.40
CA VAL A 148 1.84 3.35 -10.82
C VAL A 148 1.93 1.88 -10.50
N SER A 149 1.63 1.52 -9.26
CA SER A 149 1.41 0.13 -8.87
C SER A 149 -0.01 -0.05 -8.36
N TYR A 150 -0.65 -1.17 -8.69
CA TYR A 150 -1.96 -1.50 -8.13
C TYR A 150 -2.21 -3.00 -8.04
N ARG A 151 -3.11 -3.34 -7.11
CA ARG A 151 -3.73 -4.66 -6.99
C ARG A 151 -5.07 -4.52 -6.25
N GLY A 152 -6.15 -4.95 -6.88
CA GLY A 152 -7.50 -4.72 -6.34
C GLY A 152 -7.77 -3.23 -6.19
N THR A 153 -8.20 -2.79 -4.99
CA THR A 153 -8.50 -1.38 -4.70
C THR A 153 -7.31 -0.59 -4.14
N THR A 154 -6.14 -1.22 -4.01
CA THR A 154 -4.94 -0.54 -3.52
C THR A 154 -4.12 -0.07 -4.71
N ARG A 155 -3.89 1.24 -4.78
CA ARG A 155 -3.09 1.91 -5.81
C ARG A 155 -2.09 2.84 -5.14
N THR A 156 -0.87 2.83 -5.65
CA THR A 156 0.18 3.78 -5.26
C THR A 156 0.74 4.41 -6.51
N VAL A 157 0.88 5.73 -6.49
CA VAL A 157 1.52 6.50 -7.56
C VAL A 157 2.73 7.19 -6.96
N LEU A 158 3.90 6.92 -7.52
CA LEU A 158 5.16 7.57 -7.14
C LEU A 158 5.65 8.43 -8.29
N GLU A 159 6.13 9.61 -7.94
CA GLU A 159 6.78 10.54 -8.85
C GLU A 159 8.18 10.85 -8.33
N SER A 160 9.16 10.80 -9.24
CA SER A 160 10.55 11.16 -8.96
C SER A 160 11.10 12.02 -10.09
N VAL A 161 12.04 12.90 -9.75
CA VAL A 161 12.79 13.70 -10.73
C VAL A 161 14.23 13.21 -10.75
N TYR A 162 14.64 12.69 -11.90
CA TYR A 162 15.98 12.20 -12.17
C TYR A 162 16.77 13.23 -12.97
N ALA A 163 17.96 13.60 -12.50
CA ALA A 163 18.85 14.53 -13.18
C ALA A 163 20.02 13.77 -13.83
N LEU A 164 20.20 13.94 -15.14
CA LEU A 164 21.33 13.41 -15.89
C LEU A 164 22.26 14.55 -16.29
N THR A 165 23.48 14.57 -15.76
CA THR A 165 24.50 15.57 -16.13
C THR A 165 25.05 15.28 -17.52
N ILE A 166 25.22 16.31 -18.34
CA ILE A 166 25.89 16.22 -19.63
C ILE A 166 27.39 16.43 -19.36
N VAL A 167 28.18 15.37 -19.47
CA VAL A 167 29.65 15.44 -19.38
C VAL A 167 30.22 15.78 -20.75
#